data_AF-A0A1C6JA08-F1
#
_entry.id   AF-A0A1C6JA08-F1
#
_cell.length_a   1.000
_cell.length_b   1.000
_cell.length_c   1.000
_cell.angle_alpha   90.00
_cell.angle_beta   90.00
_cell.angle_gamma   90.00
#
_symmetry.space_group_name_H-M   'P 1'
#
loop_
_entity.id
_entity.type
_entity.pdbx_description
1 polymer ?
#
loop_
_entity_poly.entity_id
_entity_poly.type
_entity_poly.pdbx_seq_one_letter_code
_entity_poly.pdbx_strand_id
1 'polypeptide(L)'
;MLEPPAIAAVILLVLSLAGWVNALLNGIPYMSAQLPNDGYEYRELSRDNSALRYLWAQLKVNQLQTEGVRLKDMPPEWFVVQPTEGKADTLASTIEVFACNRLMDRHAFGEASERIDRLLQEDTGLVNLHRNQLLYDRIYCELIGPNCVETLATRVGQRDEKFDKAMKRHLFVLRTDYAYALLAKGDETAAQGFLAEFDKSARLHPYAGDVESERELLALAQQKYKRARAADRGETEKPRKADD
;
A
#
# COMPACT_ATOMS: atom_id res chain seq x y z
N MET A 1 -26.74 -41.80 -25.42
CA MET A 1 -25.94 -40.58 -25.14
C MET A 1 -26.88 -39.60 -24.47
N LEU A 2 -26.45 -38.88 -23.42
CA LEU A 2 -27.32 -37.86 -22.82
C LEU A 2 -27.51 -36.70 -23.78
N GLU A 3 -28.73 -36.18 -23.85
CA GLU A 3 -29.03 -34.96 -24.61
C GLU A 3 -28.25 -33.76 -24.02
N PRO A 4 -27.79 -32.80 -24.84
CA PRO A 4 -27.03 -31.63 -24.39
C PRO A 4 -27.60 -30.89 -23.14
N PRO A 5 -28.91 -30.65 -22.99
CA PRO A 5 -29.47 -30.04 -21.78
C PRO A 5 -29.33 -30.92 -20.53
N ALA A 6 -29.36 -32.24 -20.67
CA ALA A 6 -29.17 -33.16 -19.55
C ALA A 6 -27.70 -33.20 -19.10
N ILE A 7 -26.75 -33.07 -20.03
CA ILE A 7 -25.32 -32.92 -19.70
C ILE A 7 -25.09 -31.62 -18.91
N ALA A 8 -25.67 -30.50 -19.37
CA ALA A 8 -25.56 -29.22 -18.67
C ALA A 8 -26.16 -29.27 -17.25
N ALA A 9 -27.33 -29.89 -17.09
CA ALA A 9 -27.97 -30.07 -15.79
C ALA A 9 -27.10 -30.89 -14.81
N VAL A 10 -26.48 -31.97 -15.30
CA VAL A 10 -25.56 -32.79 -14.50
C VAL A 10 -24.32 -31.98 -14.08
N ILE A 11 -23.74 -31.19 -14.98
CA ILE A 11 -22.59 -30.31 -14.66
C ILE A 11 -22.97 -29.30 -13.58
N LEU A 12 -24.10 -28.60 -13.72
CA LEU A 12 -24.57 -27.63 -12.74
C LEU A 12 -24.86 -28.28 -11.38
N LEU A 13 -25.44 -29.49 -11.37
CA LEU A 13 -25.67 -30.24 -10.15
C LEU A 13 -24.36 -30.57 -9.44
N VAL A 14 -23.37 -31.09 -10.17
CA VAL A 14 -22.04 -31.41 -9.61
C VAL A 14 -21.35 -30.15 -9.07
N LEU A 15 -21.37 -29.04 -9.82
CA LEU A 15 -20.81 -27.76 -9.37
C LEU A 15 -21.52 -27.23 -8.12
N SER A 16 -22.85 -27.34 -8.06
CA SER A 16 -23.63 -26.93 -6.89
C SER A 16 -23.28 -27.78 -5.66
N LEU A 17 -23.15 -29.09 -5.83
CA LEU A 17 -22.81 -30.00 -4.73
C LEU A 17 -21.39 -29.75 -4.24
N ALA A 18 -20.42 -29.58 -5.15
CA ALA A 18 -19.06 -29.20 -4.81
C ALA A 18 -19.01 -27.85 -4.07
N GLY A 19 -19.82 -26.88 -4.51
CA GLY A 19 -19.99 -25.59 -3.83
C GLY A 19 -20.51 -25.74 -2.40
N TRP A 20 -21.56 -26.55 -2.20
CA TRP A 20 -22.10 -26.85 -0.86
C TRP A 20 -21.08 -27.55 0.05
N VAL A 21 -20.34 -28.52 -0.48
CA VAL A 21 -19.29 -29.22 0.28
C VAL A 21 -18.20 -28.23 0.70
N ASN A 22 -17.72 -27.36 -0.20
CA ASN A 22 -16.74 -26.33 0.14
C ASN A 22 -17.28 -25.33 1.17
N ALA A 23 -18.53 -24.89 1.03
CA ALA A 23 -19.17 -23.99 1.99
C ALA A 23 -19.25 -24.61 3.40
N LEU A 24 -19.59 -25.89 3.49
CA LEU A 24 -19.63 -26.61 4.77
C LEU A 24 -18.23 -26.81 5.37
N LEU A 25 -17.25 -27.21 4.55
CA LEU A 25 -15.87 -27.42 4.98
C LEU A 25 -15.20 -26.13 5.44
N ASN A 26 -15.54 -24.97 4.86
CA ASN A 26 -15.04 -23.68 5.30
C ASN A 26 -15.85 -23.12 6.49
N GLY A 27 -17.18 -23.31 6.50
CA GLY A 27 -18.05 -22.68 7.50
C GLY A 27 -18.12 -23.38 8.86
N ILE A 28 -17.97 -24.71 8.91
CA ILE A 28 -18.01 -25.47 10.18
C ILE A 28 -16.63 -25.37 10.85
N PRO A 29 -16.50 -24.77 12.06
CA PRO A 29 -15.21 -24.60 12.71
C PRO A 29 -14.49 -25.94 12.92
N TYR A 30 -13.36 -26.13 12.23
CA TYR A 30 -12.57 -27.35 12.29
C TYR A 30 -11.08 -27.01 12.21
N MET A 31 -10.28 -27.65 13.07
CA MET A 31 -8.82 -27.58 13.00
C MET A 31 -8.30 -28.75 12.16
N SER A 32 -7.81 -28.44 10.96
CA SER A 32 -7.06 -29.43 10.18
C SER A 32 -5.64 -29.57 10.74
N ALA A 33 -4.97 -30.67 10.41
CA ALA A 33 -3.62 -30.96 10.91
C ALA A 33 -2.54 -29.95 10.48
N GLN A 34 -2.84 -29.05 9.54
CA GLN A 34 -1.86 -28.13 8.94
C GLN A 34 -2.27 -26.65 9.09
N LEU A 35 -3.56 -26.32 8.99
CA LEU A 35 -4.09 -24.96 9.14
C LEU A 35 -5.52 -24.96 9.72
N PRO A 36 -5.92 -23.93 10.49
CA PRO A 36 -7.34 -23.69 10.79
C PRO A 36 -8.13 -23.45 9.51
N ASN A 37 -9.42 -23.85 9.48
CA ASN A 37 -10.31 -23.40 8.42
C ASN A 37 -10.96 -22.04 8.75
N ASP A 38 -11.56 -21.39 7.75
CA ASP A 38 -12.14 -20.04 7.88
C ASP A 38 -13.15 -19.92 9.04
N GLY A 39 -13.98 -20.94 9.25
CA GLY A 39 -14.95 -20.97 10.35
C GLY A 39 -14.30 -21.04 11.72
N TYR A 40 -13.18 -21.77 11.86
CA TYR A 40 -12.39 -21.79 13.09
C TYR A 40 -11.70 -20.44 13.32
N GLU A 41 -11.09 -19.88 12.27
CA GLU A 41 -10.39 -18.60 12.34
C GLU A 41 -11.34 -17.46 12.72
N TYR A 42 -12.54 -17.40 12.11
CA TYR A 42 -13.58 -16.44 12.48
C TYR A 42 -14.04 -16.64 13.93
N ARG A 43 -14.20 -17.88 14.39
CA ARG A 43 -14.60 -18.16 15.78
C ARG A 43 -13.56 -17.66 16.77
N GLU A 44 -12.27 -17.88 16.52
CA GLU A 44 -11.21 -17.35 17.38
C GLU A 44 -11.12 -15.83 17.29
N LEU A 45 -11.23 -15.26 16.09
CA LEU A 45 -11.29 -13.81 15.87
C LEU A 45 -12.42 -13.17 16.68
N SER A 46 -13.60 -13.79 16.68
CA SER A 46 -14.79 -13.27 17.37
C SER A 46 -14.65 -13.19 18.90
N ARG A 47 -13.64 -13.86 19.47
CA ARG A 47 -13.33 -13.79 20.91
C ARG A 47 -12.46 -12.59 21.26
N ASP A 48 -11.78 -11.99 20.28
CA ASP A 48 -10.94 -10.81 20.46
C ASP A 48 -11.60 -9.58 19.82
N ASN A 49 -12.10 -8.68 20.67
CA ASN A 49 -12.74 -7.44 20.24
C ASN A 49 -11.78 -6.52 19.44
N SER A 50 -10.47 -6.58 19.71
CA SER A 50 -9.47 -5.79 18.99
C SER A 50 -9.26 -6.30 17.57
N ALA A 51 -9.11 -7.62 17.41
CA ALA A 51 -8.92 -8.23 16.11
C ALA A 51 -10.17 -8.08 15.21
N LEU A 52 -11.38 -8.21 15.77
CA LEU A 52 -12.63 -7.88 15.06
C LEU A 52 -12.67 -6.42 14.60
N ARG A 53 -12.24 -5.48 15.46
CA ARG A 53 -12.17 -4.06 15.11
C ARG A 53 -11.21 -3.82 13.95
N TYR A 54 -10.04 -4.46 13.95
CA TYR A 54 -9.06 -4.33 12.86
C TYR A 54 -9.61 -4.91 11.55
N LEU A 55 -10.22 -6.10 11.58
CA LEU A 55 -10.86 -6.66 10.39
C LEU A 55 -11.97 -5.74 9.86
N TRP A 56 -12.84 -5.24 10.74
CA TRP A 56 -13.89 -4.30 10.36
C TRP A 56 -13.33 -3.03 9.73
N ALA A 57 -12.28 -2.45 10.32
CA ALA A 57 -11.64 -1.24 9.80
C ALA A 57 -11.01 -1.50 8.43
N GLN A 58 -10.34 -2.63 8.22
CA GLN A 58 -9.79 -3.01 6.91
C GLN A 58 -10.89 -3.15 5.85
N LEU A 59 -12.01 -3.79 6.18
CA LEU A 59 -13.16 -3.90 5.27
C LEU A 59 -13.77 -2.52 4.94
N LYS A 60 -13.81 -1.60 5.91
CA LYS A 60 -14.30 -0.24 5.70
C LYS A 60 -13.35 0.61 4.85
N VAL A 61 -12.04 0.49 5.07
CA VAL A 61 -11.04 1.10 4.19
C VAL A 61 -11.20 0.59 2.76
N ASN A 62 -11.28 -0.73 2.57
CA ASN A 62 -11.47 -1.32 1.24
C ASN A 62 -12.76 -0.83 0.57
N GLN A 63 -13.87 -0.77 1.31
CA GLN A 63 -15.13 -0.20 0.81
C GLN A 63 -14.92 1.22 0.29
N LEU A 64 -14.39 2.12 1.12
CA LEU A 64 -14.19 3.51 0.74
C LEU A 64 -13.18 3.68 -0.41
N GLN A 65 -12.13 2.85 -0.48
CA GLN A 65 -11.19 2.85 -1.60
C GLN A 65 -11.87 2.44 -2.91
N THR A 66 -12.79 1.47 -2.90
CA THR A 66 -13.57 1.11 -4.10
C THR A 66 -14.54 2.22 -4.52
N GLU A 67 -14.96 3.06 -3.58
CA GLU A 67 -15.75 4.27 -3.84
C GLU A 67 -14.88 5.47 -4.27
N GLY A 68 -13.56 5.29 -4.36
CA GLY A 68 -12.61 6.31 -4.80
C GLY A 68 -12.17 7.29 -3.71
N VAL A 69 -12.53 7.05 -2.45
CA VAL A 69 -12.15 7.90 -1.31
C VAL A 69 -10.68 7.67 -0.95
N ARG A 70 -9.95 8.76 -0.71
CA ARG A 70 -8.54 8.73 -0.32
C ARG A 70 -8.37 8.40 1.16
N LEU A 71 -7.24 7.78 1.52
CA LEU A 71 -6.97 7.39 2.91
C LEU A 71 -6.95 8.59 3.86
N LYS A 72 -6.45 9.74 3.40
CA LYS A 72 -6.42 10.99 4.19
C LYS A 72 -7.80 11.50 4.60
N ASP A 73 -8.83 11.20 3.79
CA ASP A 73 -10.20 11.64 3.97
C ASP A 73 -11.04 10.64 4.78
N MET A 74 -10.49 9.47 5.10
CA MET A 74 -11.14 8.47 5.94
C MET A 74 -11.03 8.82 7.43
N PRO A 75 -11.98 8.33 8.27
CA PRO A 75 -11.98 8.61 9.71
C PRO A 75 -10.69 8.15 10.40
N PRO A 76 -9.98 9.04 11.12
CA PRO A 76 -8.66 8.75 11.67
C PRO A 76 -8.67 7.62 12.71
N GLU A 77 -9.78 7.40 13.41
CA GLU A 77 -9.95 6.36 14.42
C GLU A 77 -9.85 4.93 13.86
N TRP A 78 -9.96 4.75 12.53
CA TRP A 78 -9.77 3.45 11.87
C TRP A 78 -8.29 3.07 11.74
N PHE A 79 -7.38 4.04 11.87
CA PHE A 79 -5.93 3.88 11.66
C PHE A 79 -5.15 3.83 12.99
N VAL A 80 -5.84 3.49 14.08
CA VAL A 80 -5.30 3.44 15.44
C VAL A 80 -5.29 2.02 15.94
N VAL A 81 -4.10 1.46 16.11
CA VAL A 81 -3.88 0.19 16.81
C VAL A 81 -3.89 0.43 18.31
N GLN A 82 -4.67 -0.36 19.03
CA GLN A 82 -4.64 -0.36 20.50
C GLN A 82 -3.44 -1.19 20.97
N PRO A 83 -2.79 -0.83 22.09
CA PRO A 83 -1.73 -1.64 22.67
C PRO A 83 -2.26 -3.04 23.00
N THR A 84 -1.82 -4.05 22.26
CA THR A 84 -2.11 -5.46 22.53
C THR A 84 -0.96 -6.08 23.31
N GLU A 85 -1.25 -7.04 24.20
CA GLU A 85 -0.28 -7.74 25.05
C GLU A 85 0.64 -8.67 24.25
N GLY A 86 1.54 -8.08 23.45
CA GLY A 86 2.79 -8.72 22.99
C GLY A 86 2.69 -9.80 21.92
N LYS A 87 1.56 -9.99 21.24
CA LYS A 87 1.47 -10.88 20.07
C LYS A 87 1.53 -10.08 18.77
N ALA A 88 2.45 -10.49 17.90
CA ALA A 88 2.45 -10.10 16.49
C ALA A 88 1.09 -10.48 15.88
N ASP A 89 0.35 -9.47 15.43
CA ASP A 89 -0.98 -9.61 14.82
C ASP A 89 -0.94 -8.99 13.42
N THR A 90 -1.13 -9.82 12.40
CA THR A 90 -1.15 -9.39 11.00
C THR A 90 -2.26 -8.37 10.75
N LEU A 91 -3.42 -8.48 11.42
CA LEU A 91 -4.50 -7.51 11.25
C LEU A 91 -4.12 -6.14 11.81
N ALA A 92 -3.49 -6.10 12.98
CA ALA A 92 -2.93 -4.88 13.55
C ALA A 92 -1.83 -4.29 12.66
N SER A 93 -0.91 -5.13 12.15
CA SER A 93 0.12 -4.72 11.20
C SER A 93 -0.43 -4.06 9.94
N THR A 94 -1.50 -4.59 9.36
CA THR A 94 -2.13 -3.98 8.18
C THR A 94 -2.76 -2.62 8.51
N ILE A 95 -3.33 -2.44 9.71
CA ILE A 95 -3.82 -1.12 10.16
C ILE A 95 -2.65 -0.13 10.31
N GLU A 96 -1.51 -0.56 10.85
CA GLU A 96 -0.30 0.26 10.93
C GLU A 96 0.20 0.69 9.54
N VAL A 97 0.19 -0.22 8.57
CA VAL A 97 0.54 0.10 7.17
C VAL A 97 -0.42 1.12 6.58
N PHE A 98 -1.73 0.94 6.77
CA PHE A 98 -2.72 1.93 6.34
C PHE A 98 -2.52 3.29 7.00
N ALA A 99 -2.11 3.30 8.27
CA ALA A 99 -1.81 4.55 8.97
C ALA A 99 -0.58 5.26 8.37
N CYS A 100 0.47 4.51 8.00
CA CYS A 100 1.61 5.05 7.25
C CYS A 100 1.18 5.60 5.89
N ASN A 101 0.40 4.85 5.11
CA ASN A 101 -0.10 5.28 3.79
C ASN A 101 -0.96 6.55 3.91
N ARG A 102 -1.76 6.66 4.97
CA ARG A 102 -2.55 7.86 5.27
C ARG A 102 -1.65 9.06 5.60
N LEU A 103 -0.54 8.87 6.30
CA LEU A 103 0.44 9.94 6.56
C LEU A 103 1.12 10.38 5.25
N MET A 104 1.45 9.44 4.36
CA MET A 104 1.97 9.74 3.02
C MET A 104 0.98 10.59 2.22
N ASP A 105 -0.29 10.19 2.19
CA ASP A 105 -1.39 10.89 1.49
C ASP A 105 -1.66 12.30 2.06
N ARG A 106 -1.40 12.50 3.36
CA ARG A 106 -1.43 13.82 4.02
C ARG A 106 -0.14 14.64 3.85
N HIS A 107 0.87 14.09 3.18
CA HIS A 107 2.20 14.67 3.04
C HIS A 107 2.94 14.90 4.37
N ALA A 108 2.58 14.15 5.42
CA ALA A 108 3.24 14.16 6.72
C ALA A 108 4.49 13.25 6.71
N PHE A 109 5.44 13.51 5.80
CA PHE A 109 6.56 12.61 5.51
C PHE A 109 7.50 12.34 6.70
N GLY A 110 7.65 13.31 7.61
CA GLY A 110 8.43 13.14 8.83
C GLY A 110 7.81 12.08 9.75
N GLU A 111 6.52 12.27 10.08
CA GLU A 111 5.75 11.31 10.90
C GLU A 111 5.68 9.92 10.23
N ALA A 112 5.50 9.88 8.90
CA ALA A 112 5.50 8.64 8.14
C ALA A 112 6.86 7.93 8.27
N SER A 113 7.97 8.65 8.12
CA SER A 113 9.32 8.08 8.23
C SER A 113 9.57 7.45 9.60
N GLU A 114 9.26 8.17 10.67
CA GLU A 114 9.44 7.68 12.05
C GLU A 114 8.59 6.44 12.31
N ARG A 115 7.34 6.44 11.86
CA ARG A 115 6.43 5.30 12.05
C ARG A 115 6.88 4.09 11.25
N ILE A 116 7.30 4.27 10.00
CA ILE A 116 7.84 3.20 9.16
C ILE A 116 9.11 2.61 9.79
N ASP A 117 10.05 3.46 10.24
CA ASP A 117 11.30 2.99 10.83
C ASP A 117 11.04 2.14 12.09
N ARG A 118 10.06 2.50 12.94
CA ARG A 118 9.63 1.67 14.08
C ARG A 118 9.07 0.32 13.61
N LEU A 119 8.11 0.33 12.68
CA LEU A 119 7.46 -0.89 12.19
C LEU A 119 8.43 -1.88 11.53
N LEU A 120 9.45 -1.38 10.83
CA LEU A 120 10.46 -2.23 10.18
C LEU A 120 11.45 -2.85 11.18
N GLN A 121 11.62 -2.27 12.37
CA GLN A 121 12.52 -2.75 13.43
C GLN A 121 11.83 -3.74 14.38
N GLU A 122 10.53 -3.60 14.60
CA GLU A 122 9.75 -4.43 15.52
C GLU A 122 9.24 -5.73 14.87
N ASP A 123 9.06 -6.79 15.68
CA ASP A 123 8.38 -8.02 15.25
C ASP A 123 6.86 -7.85 15.34
N THR A 124 6.29 -7.25 14.30
CA THR A 124 4.89 -6.79 14.27
C THR A 124 3.92 -7.80 13.63
N GLY A 125 4.43 -8.86 12.98
CA GLY A 125 3.62 -9.74 12.14
C GLY A 125 3.39 -9.19 10.73
N LEU A 126 4.22 -8.23 10.30
CA LEU A 126 4.23 -7.68 8.95
C LEU A 126 4.53 -8.75 7.90
N VAL A 127 3.59 -8.93 6.97
CA VAL A 127 3.82 -9.76 5.79
C VAL A 127 4.85 -9.11 4.86
N ASN A 128 5.56 -9.93 4.09
CA ASN A 128 6.67 -9.46 3.24
C ASN A 128 6.23 -8.38 2.22
N LEU A 129 4.99 -8.45 1.70
CA LEU A 129 4.45 -7.44 0.80
C LEU A 129 4.43 -6.05 1.46
N HIS A 130 3.88 -5.94 2.66
CA HIS A 130 3.81 -4.69 3.41
C HIS A 130 5.18 -4.19 3.83
N ARG A 131 6.07 -5.10 4.26
CA ARG A 131 7.45 -4.74 4.61
C ARG A 131 8.18 -4.04 3.43
N ASN A 132 8.04 -4.59 2.22
CA ASN A 132 8.61 -3.99 1.04
C ASN A 132 7.91 -2.67 0.68
N GLN A 133 6.58 -2.60 0.72
CA GLN A 133 5.86 -1.34 0.48
C GLN A 133 6.36 -0.22 1.39
N LEU A 134 6.45 -0.46 2.70
CA LEU A 134 6.95 0.51 3.67
C LEU A 134 8.39 0.94 3.37
N LEU A 135 9.25 0.03 2.90
CA LEU A 135 10.61 0.39 2.47
C LEU A 135 10.59 1.40 1.30
N TYR A 136 9.73 1.20 0.31
CA TYR A 136 9.56 2.13 -0.82
C TYR A 136 9.02 3.50 -0.37
N ASP A 137 8.07 3.51 0.56
CA ASP A 137 7.53 4.76 1.13
C ASP A 137 8.59 5.49 1.95
N ARG A 138 9.43 4.76 2.69
CA ARG A 138 10.54 5.35 3.46
C ARG A 138 11.63 5.94 2.57
N ILE A 139 11.97 5.28 1.46
CA ILE A 139 12.88 5.83 0.44
C ILE A 139 12.29 7.12 -0.13
N TYR A 140 11.00 7.12 -0.46
CA TYR A 140 10.35 8.32 -0.97
C TYR A 140 10.36 9.47 0.05
N CYS A 141 10.06 9.20 1.33
CA CYS A 141 10.14 10.20 2.38
C CYS A 141 11.54 10.80 2.50
N GLU A 142 12.58 9.97 2.38
CA GLU A 142 13.97 10.43 2.40
C GLU A 142 14.24 11.39 1.23
N LEU A 143 13.82 11.04 0.02
CA LEU A 143 14.00 11.86 -1.19
C LEU A 143 13.28 13.22 -1.07
N ILE A 144 12.05 13.24 -0.56
CA ILE A 144 11.27 14.47 -0.38
C ILE A 144 11.73 15.30 0.81
N GLY A 145 12.23 14.66 1.86
CA GLY A 145 12.77 15.31 3.05
C GLY A 145 14.26 15.62 2.94
N PRO A 146 15.13 15.03 3.81
CA PRO A 146 16.54 15.40 3.89
C PRO A 146 17.38 15.08 2.65
N ASN A 147 17.00 14.04 1.89
CA ASN A 147 17.72 13.53 0.73
C ASN A 147 19.18 13.13 1.06
N CYS A 148 19.38 12.49 2.22
CA CYS A 148 20.70 12.07 2.69
C CYS A 148 21.22 10.88 1.87
N VAL A 149 22.37 11.04 1.22
CA VAL A 149 22.93 10.06 0.28
C VAL A 149 23.20 8.72 0.97
N GLU A 150 23.76 8.73 2.17
CA GLU A 150 24.08 7.53 2.95
C GLU A 150 22.83 6.77 3.38
N THR A 151 21.80 7.50 3.82
CA THR A 151 20.52 6.92 4.22
C THR A 151 19.81 6.29 3.01
N LEU A 152 19.81 6.99 1.87
CA LEU A 152 19.26 6.47 0.62
C LEU A 152 19.98 5.23 0.13
N ALA A 153 21.32 5.24 0.12
CA ALA A 153 22.11 4.07 -0.30
C ALA A 153 21.80 2.85 0.57
N THR A 154 21.68 3.05 1.88
CA THR A 154 21.32 1.99 2.82
C THR A 154 19.91 1.44 2.55
N ARG A 155 18.91 2.32 2.41
CA ARG A 155 17.51 1.90 2.18
C ARG A 155 17.32 1.26 0.81
N VAL A 156 17.94 1.80 -0.24
CA VAL A 156 17.91 1.19 -1.58
C VAL A 156 18.59 -0.18 -1.58
N GLY A 157 19.68 -0.34 -0.84
CA GLY A 157 20.36 -1.63 -0.67
C GLY A 157 19.54 -2.70 0.07
N GLN A 158 18.44 -2.31 0.73
CA GLN A 158 17.51 -3.23 1.40
C GLN A 158 16.42 -3.77 0.47
N ARG A 159 16.31 -3.28 -0.77
CA ARG A 159 15.32 -3.76 -1.73
C ARG A 159 15.61 -5.20 -2.16
N ASP A 160 14.55 -5.99 -2.26
CA ASP A 160 14.63 -7.37 -2.73
C ASP A 160 14.45 -7.42 -4.26
N GLU A 161 15.43 -7.99 -4.97
CA GLU A 161 15.43 -8.04 -6.44
C GLU A 161 14.23 -8.83 -7.01
N LYS A 162 13.77 -9.88 -6.32
CA LYS A 162 12.60 -10.67 -6.76
C LYS A 162 11.32 -9.86 -6.58
N PHE A 163 11.19 -9.16 -5.45
CA PHE A 163 10.09 -8.24 -5.19
C PHE A 163 10.03 -7.15 -6.25
N ASP A 164 11.17 -6.52 -6.55
CA ASP A 164 11.28 -5.47 -7.55
C ASP A 164 10.81 -5.95 -8.92
N LYS A 165 11.24 -7.15 -9.34
CA LYS A 165 10.79 -7.74 -10.62
C LYS A 165 9.29 -8.03 -10.63
N ALA A 166 8.73 -8.54 -9.54
CA ALA A 166 7.32 -8.88 -9.42
C ALA A 166 6.42 -7.64 -9.38
N MET A 167 6.88 -6.56 -8.72
CA MET A 167 6.10 -5.37 -8.40
C MET A 167 6.46 -4.15 -9.24
N LYS A 168 7.33 -4.28 -10.25
CA LYS A 168 7.82 -3.17 -11.11
C LYS A 168 6.76 -2.28 -11.75
N ARG A 169 5.50 -2.74 -11.83
CA ARG A 169 4.37 -2.00 -12.41
C ARG A 169 3.43 -1.42 -11.35
N HIS A 170 3.69 -1.66 -10.06
CA HIS A 170 2.87 -1.15 -8.97
C HIS A 170 3.11 0.35 -8.78
N LEU A 171 2.07 1.09 -8.39
CA LEU A 171 2.11 2.56 -8.35
C LEU A 171 3.18 3.08 -7.39
N PHE A 172 3.21 2.59 -6.14
CA PHE A 172 4.21 3.00 -5.15
C PHE A 172 5.66 2.73 -5.59
N VAL A 173 5.91 1.67 -6.37
CA VAL A 173 7.24 1.34 -6.92
C VAL A 173 7.62 2.38 -7.97
N LEU A 174 6.74 2.59 -8.96
CA LEU A 174 6.96 3.55 -10.05
C LEU A 174 7.11 4.98 -9.53
N ARG A 175 6.30 5.37 -8.54
CA ARG A 175 6.36 6.68 -7.88
C ARG A 175 7.67 6.91 -7.14
N THR A 176 8.18 5.91 -6.43
CA THR A 176 9.47 6.02 -5.74
C THR A 176 10.64 5.97 -6.72
N ASP A 177 10.61 5.11 -7.74
CA ASP A 177 11.67 5.01 -8.76
C ASP A 177 11.74 6.28 -9.62
N TYR A 178 10.60 6.89 -9.95
CA TYR A 178 10.52 8.22 -10.55
C TYR A 178 11.23 9.27 -9.68
N ALA A 179 10.86 9.35 -8.40
CA ALA A 179 11.43 10.32 -7.47
C ALA A 179 12.94 10.11 -7.28
N TYR A 180 13.38 8.85 -7.24
CA TYR A 180 14.79 8.49 -7.09
C TYR A 180 15.61 8.88 -8.33
N ALA A 181 15.12 8.55 -9.53
CA ALA A 181 15.76 8.97 -10.78
C ALA A 181 15.90 10.49 -10.87
N LEU A 182 14.86 11.23 -10.47
CA LEU A 182 14.83 12.67 -10.58
C LEU A 182 15.67 13.38 -9.49
N LEU A 183 15.46 13.04 -8.22
CA LEU A 183 16.00 13.78 -7.08
C LEU A 183 17.37 13.30 -6.59
N ALA A 184 17.69 12.01 -6.78
CA ALA A 184 18.99 11.48 -6.37
C ALA A 184 19.97 11.39 -7.55
N LYS A 185 19.48 11.04 -8.75
CA LYS A 185 20.34 10.87 -9.94
C LYS A 185 20.33 12.06 -10.91
N GLY A 186 19.32 12.91 -10.85
CA GLY A 186 19.12 13.97 -11.85
C GLY A 186 18.86 13.45 -13.27
N ASP A 187 18.46 12.19 -13.41
CA ASP A 187 18.21 11.53 -14.69
C ASP A 187 16.75 11.74 -15.12
N GLU A 188 16.53 12.84 -15.83
CA GLU A 188 15.22 13.21 -16.35
C GLU A 188 14.67 12.18 -17.35
N THR A 189 15.56 11.52 -18.12
CA THR A 189 15.14 10.52 -19.11
C THR A 189 14.59 9.27 -18.43
N ALA A 190 15.31 8.74 -17.44
CA ALA A 190 14.83 7.61 -16.66
C ALA A 190 13.54 7.95 -15.90
N ALA A 191 13.45 9.14 -15.31
CA ALA A 191 12.24 9.60 -14.64
C ALA A 191 11.03 9.62 -15.60
N GLN A 192 11.18 10.15 -16.81
CA GLN A 192 10.09 10.11 -17.81
C GLN A 192 9.68 8.70 -18.19
N GLY A 193 10.62 7.75 -18.25
CA GLY A 193 10.33 6.33 -18.45
C GLY A 193 9.41 5.77 -17.35
N PHE A 194 9.72 6.03 -16.08
CA PHE A 194 8.88 5.61 -14.95
C PHE A 194 7.51 6.29 -14.94
N LEU A 195 7.43 7.59 -15.28
CA LEU A 195 6.17 8.32 -15.37
C LEU A 195 5.25 7.73 -16.45
N ALA A 196 5.82 7.38 -17.62
CA ALA A 196 5.05 6.77 -18.70
C ALA A 196 4.49 5.39 -18.30
N GLU A 197 5.26 4.57 -17.58
CA GLU A 197 4.77 3.31 -17.04
C GLU A 197 3.73 3.51 -15.93
N PHE A 198 3.92 4.53 -15.07
CA PHE A 198 2.94 4.90 -14.06
C PHE A 198 1.59 5.22 -14.69
N ASP A 199 1.56 6.04 -15.74
CA ASP A 199 0.32 6.40 -16.42
C ASP A 199 -0.39 5.21 -17.04
N LYS A 200 0.35 4.21 -17.53
CA LYS A 200 -0.25 2.95 -18.02
C LYS A 200 -0.84 2.13 -16.87
N SER A 201 -0.11 1.97 -15.77
CA SER A 201 -0.58 1.22 -14.61
C SER A 201 -1.77 1.89 -13.93
N ALA A 202 -1.76 3.21 -13.80
CA ALA A 202 -2.82 3.99 -13.19
C ALA A 202 -4.18 3.83 -13.90
N ARG A 203 -4.19 3.67 -15.23
CA ARG A 203 -5.44 3.44 -16.00
C ARG A 203 -6.11 2.10 -15.71
N LEU A 204 -5.33 1.11 -15.26
CA LEU A 204 -5.81 -0.24 -14.94
C LEU A 204 -5.98 -0.44 -13.44
N HIS A 205 -5.66 0.57 -12.63
CA HIS A 205 -5.68 0.46 -11.18
C HIS A 205 -7.12 0.60 -10.67
N PRO A 206 -7.59 -0.30 -9.78
CA PRO A 206 -8.99 -0.34 -9.36
C PRO A 206 -9.43 0.80 -8.44
N TYR A 207 -8.50 1.45 -7.74
CA TYR A 207 -8.80 2.47 -6.73
C TYR A 207 -8.41 3.88 -7.18
N ALA A 208 -9.38 4.68 -7.62
CA ALA A 208 -9.12 6.02 -8.15
C ALA A 208 -8.46 6.96 -7.12
N GLY A 209 -8.84 6.87 -5.84
CA GLY A 209 -8.23 7.65 -4.77
C GLY A 209 -6.74 7.34 -4.54
N ASP A 210 -6.33 6.07 -4.73
CA ASP A 210 -4.92 5.69 -4.64
C ASP A 210 -4.11 6.29 -5.80
N VAL A 211 -4.66 6.24 -7.02
CA VAL A 211 -4.07 6.89 -8.19
C VAL A 211 -3.89 8.40 -7.97
N GLU A 212 -4.89 9.06 -7.40
CA GLU A 212 -4.83 10.50 -7.11
C GLU A 212 -3.73 10.82 -6.09
N SER A 213 -3.67 10.07 -4.99
CA SER A 213 -2.61 10.20 -3.97
C SER A 213 -1.22 10.04 -4.59
N GLU A 214 -0.99 8.98 -5.35
CA GLU A 214 0.31 8.71 -5.97
C GLU A 214 0.69 9.76 -7.03
N ARG A 215 -0.28 10.34 -7.74
CA ARG A 215 -0.05 11.48 -8.66
C ARG A 215 0.39 12.74 -7.93
N GLU A 216 -0.17 13.03 -6.77
CA GLU A 216 0.28 14.16 -5.94
C GLU A 216 1.73 13.97 -5.49
N LEU A 217 2.10 12.74 -5.09
CA LEU A 217 3.48 12.42 -4.71
C LEU A 217 4.46 12.57 -5.89
N LEU A 218 4.09 12.15 -7.10
CA LEU A 218 4.89 12.42 -8.30
C LEU A 218 5.07 13.92 -8.55
N ALA A 219 3.99 14.71 -8.41
CA ALA A 219 4.01 16.15 -8.61
C ALA A 219 4.91 16.86 -7.58
N LEU A 220 4.88 16.45 -6.31
CA LEU A 220 5.75 16.97 -5.27
C LEU A 220 7.23 16.71 -5.57
N ALA A 221 7.58 15.51 -6.02
CA ALA A 221 8.95 15.19 -6.43
C ALA A 221 9.40 16.08 -7.61
N GLN A 222 8.53 16.27 -8.61
CA GLN A 222 8.82 17.15 -9.74
C GLN A 222 9.00 18.61 -9.33
N GLN A 223 8.14 19.11 -8.44
CA GLN A 223 8.23 20.48 -7.93
C GLN A 223 9.52 20.71 -7.15
N LYS A 224 9.90 19.77 -6.28
CA LYS A 224 11.17 19.83 -5.53
C LYS A 224 12.36 19.90 -6.49
N TYR A 225 12.37 19.06 -7.52
CA TYR A 225 13.44 19.06 -8.52
C TYR A 225 13.54 20.39 -9.28
N LYS A 226 12.40 20.92 -9.74
CA LYS A 226 12.36 22.22 -10.45
C LYS A 226 12.88 23.36 -9.57
N ARG A 227 12.50 23.39 -8.29
CA ARG A 227 12.99 24.39 -7.33
C ARG A 227 14.50 24.31 -7.13
N ALA A 228 15.05 23.10 -6.99
CA ALA A 228 16.50 22.91 -6.87
C ALA A 228 17.23 23.39 -8.14
N ARG A 229 16.74 23.02 -9.33
CA ARG A 229 17.32 23.46 -10.61
C ARG A 229 17.24 24.97 -10.83
N ALA A 230 16.15 25.62 -10.42
CA ALA A 230 16.01 27.07 -10.51
C ALA A 230 16.99 27.78 -9.56
N ALA A 231 17.16 27.26 -8.34
CA ALA A 231 18.15 27.76 -7.39
C ALA A 231 19.58 27.64 -7.93
N ASP A 232 19.93 26.51 -8.56
CA ASP A 232 21.24 26.30 -9.21
C ASP A 232 21.48 27.26 -10.39
N ARG A 233 20.41 27.71 -11.06
CA ARG A 233 20.46 28.68 -12.18
C ARG A 233 20.40 30.14 -11.73
N GLY A 234 20.25 30.41 -10.43
CA GLY A 234 20.13 31.78 -9.90
C GLY A 234 18.78 32.45 -10.15
N GLU A 235 17.76 31.69 -10.58
CA GLU A 235 16.41 32.19 -10.84
C GLU A 235 15.58 32.12 -9.55
N THR A 236 15.77 33.08 -8.64
CA THR A 236 14.87 33.24 -7.49
C THR A 236 13.61 33.98 -7.90
N GLU A 237 12.47 33.32 -7.69
CA GLU A 237 11.12 33.80 -7.99
C GLU A 237 10.90 35.18 -7.32
N LYS A 238 10.81 36.23 -8.14
CA LYS A 238 10.50 37.59 -7.66
C LYS A 238 9.12 37.56 -6.98
N PRO A 239 8.96 38.06 -5.75
CA PRO A 239 7.67 38.08 -5.09
C PRO A 239 6.70 38.91 -5.94
N ARG A 240 5.57 38.30 -6.28
CA ARG A 240 4.45 38.95 -6.95
C ARG A 240 4.03 40.11 -6.05
N LYS A 241 4.24 41.34 -6.51
CA LYS A 241 3.70 42.54 -5.85
C LYS A 241 2.19 42.32 -5.74
N ALA A 242 1.66 42.46 -4.53
CA ALA A 242 0.24 42.65 -4.33
C ALA A 242 -0.11 43.98 -5.03
N ASP A 243 -0.98 43.92 -6.01
CA ASP A 243 -1.60 45.10 -6.58
C ASP A 243 -2.62 45.64 -5.55
N ASP A 244 -2.56 46.96 -5.34
CA ASP A 244 -3.34 47.77 -4.40
C ASP A 244 -4.87 47.64 -4.56
#